data_AF-A0A352C3K4-F1
#
_entry.id   AF-A0A352C3K4-F1
#
_cell.length_a   1.000
_cell.length_b   1.000
_cell.length_c   1.000
_cell.angle_alpha   90.00
_cell.angle_beta   90.00
_cell.angle_gamma   90.00
#
_symmetry.space_group_name_H-M   'P 1'
#
loop_
_entity.id
_entity.type
_entity.pdbx_description
1 polymer ?
#
loop_
_entity_poly.entity_id
_entity_poly.type
_entity_poly.pdbx_seq_one_letter_code
_entity_poly.pdbx_strand_id
1 'polypeptide(L)'
;MPISFFDLFSIGIGPSSSHTVGPMIAAHQFVTHLKLDNIQRIQVKLYGSLALTGKGHATDLAILNGLSGYLPDTVVPEEMKPLAQKIEQKQKIHINQQKWLPFDIKNDLLFLQKEVLPKHSNGMSFHAFNALGEEVFSEIIYSIGGGFIVAD
;
A
#
# COMPACT_ATOMS: atom_id res chain seq x y z
N MET A 1 -22.30 0.09 -13.26
CA MET A 1 -22.43 0.30 -11.81
C MET A 1 -23.17 1.61 -11.59
N PRO A 2 -24.23 1.66 -10.77
CA PRO A 2 -24.80 2.93 -10.33
C PRO A 2 -23.78 3.69 -9.48
N ILE A 3 -23.73 5.01 -9.61
CA ILE A 3 -22.86 5.91 -8.81
C ILE A 3 -23.73 6.53 -7.72
N SER A 4 -23.32 6.39 -6.46
CA SER A 4 -23.97 6.98 -5.28
C SER A 4 -23.40 8.36 -4.94
N PHE A 5 -24.16 9.17 -4.21
CA PHE A 5 -23.65 10.41 -3.63
C PHE A 5 -22.42 10.17 -2.73
N PHE A 6 -22.41 9.06 -1.98
CA PHE A 6 -21.29 8.67 -1.12
C PHE A 6 -20.03 8.25 -1.90
N ASP A 7 -20.17 7.88 -3.17
CA ASP A 7 -19.02 7.58 -4.05
C ASP A 7 -18.33 8.86 -4.54
N LEU A 8 -19.07 9.97 -4.57
CA LEU A 8 -18.57 11.29 -4.97
C LEU A 8 -17.91 12.04 -3.81
N PHE A 9 -18.37 11.81 -2.58
CA PHE A 9 -17.89 12.48 -1.37
C PHE A 9 -17.49 11.45 -0.32
N SER A 10 -16.20 11.11 -0.30
CA SER A 10 -15.60 10.22 0.70
C SER A 10 -14.77 11.01 1.72
N ILE A 11 -14.88 10.60 2.99
CA ILE A 11 -13.94 11.03 4.03
C ILE A 11 -12.66 10.22 3.81
N GLY A 12 -11.53 10.88 3.74
CA GLY A 12 -10.24 10.24 3.59
C GLY A 12 -9.11 11.21 3.86
N ILE A 13 -7.89 10.73 3.68
CA ILE A 13 -6.69 11.51 3.94
C ILE A 13 -6.13 12.14 2.65
N GLY A 14 -5.77 13.41 2.74
CA GLY A 14 -5.05 14.11 1.68
C GLY A 14 -3.59 13.65 1.57
N PRO A 15 -2.88 14.05 0.50
CA PRO A 15 -3.27 15.06 -0.48
C PRO A 15 -4.04 14.52 -1.71
N SER A 16 -4.12 13.21 -1.94
CA SER A 16 -4.66 12.66 -3.20
C SER A 16 -5.47 11.38 -3.02
N SER A 17 -6.68 11.33 -3.57
CA SER A 17 -7.49 10.12 -3.54
C SER A 17 -6.85 8.98 -4.36
N SER A 18 -6.18 9.27 -5.48
CA SER A 18 -5.57 8.25 -6.33
C SER A 18 -4.17 7.83 -5.87
N HIS A 19 -3.43 8.71 -5.19
CA HIS A 19 -2.04 8.46 -4.78
C HIS A 19 -1.86 8.28 -3.27
N THR A 20 -2.90 8.52 -2.47
CA THR A 20 -2.88 8.35 -1.00
C THR A 20 -3.97 7.39 -0.57
N VAL A 21 -5.25 7.73 -0.82
CA VAL A 21 -6.40 6.91 -0.37
C VAL A 21 -6.40 5.53 -1.01
N GLY A 22 -6.37 5.45 -2.35
CA GLY A 22 -6.35 4.18 -3.07
C GLY A 22 -5.19 3.26 -2.66
N PRO A 23 -3.92 3.73 -2.66
CA PRO A 23 -2.77 2.94 -2.21
C PRO A 23 -2.89 2.42 -0.78
N MET A 24 -3.40 3.22 0.16
CA MET A 24 -3.61 2.77 1.53
C MET A 24 -4.68 1.66 1.62
N ILE A 25 -5.80 1.80 0.90
CA ILE A 25 -6.83 0.76 0.82
C ILE A 25 -6.26 -0.51 0.20
N ALA A 26 -5.49 -0.40 -0.88
CA ALA A 26 -4.88 -1.54 -1.55
C ALA A 26 -3.92 -2.31 -0.64
N ALA A 27 -3.06 -1.60 0.10
CA ALA A 27 -2.16 -2.21 1.06
C ALA A 27 -2.90 -2.89 2.21
N HIS A 28 -3.97 -2.28 2.74
CA HIS A 28 -4.82 -2.86 3.76
C HIS A 28 -5.54 -4.12 3.25
N GLN A 29 -6.12 -4.07 2.04
CA GLN A 29 -6.79 -5.21 1.39
C GLN A 29 -5.83 -6.39 1.26
N PHE A 30 -4.63 -6.14 0.74
CA PHE A 30 -3.60 -7.16 0.57
C PHE A 30 -3.28 -7.90 1.88
N VAL A 31 -2.98 -7.16 2.97
CA VAL A 31 -2.64 -7.79 4.26
C VAL A 31 -3.83 -8.47 4.94
N THR A 32 -5.06 -8.05 4.63
CA THR A 32 -6.28 -8.68 5.13
C THR A 32 -6.52 -10.05 4.48
N HIS A 33 -6.11 -10.22 3.22
CA HIS A 33 -6.22 -11.50 2.51
C HIS A 33 -5.10 -12.50 2.84
N LEU A 34 -4.04 -12.07 3.53
CA LEU A 34 -2.88 -12.91 3.85
C LEU A 34 -3.08 -13.76 5.10
N LYS A 35 -2.68 -15.03 5.02
CA LYS A 35 -2.44 -15.88 6.20
C LYS A 35 -1.01 -15.64 6.71
N LEU A 36 -0.88 -14.84 7.76
CA LEU A 36 0.43 -14.32 8.20
C LEU A 36 1.37 -15.37 8.81
N ASP A 37 0.89 -16.55 9.22
CA ASP A 37 1.70 -17.55 9.92
C ASP A 37 2.98 -17.91 9.15
N ASN A 38 2.87 -18.11 7.84
CA ASN A 38 3.96 -18.57 6.98
C ASN A 38 4.72 -17.43 6.26
N ILE A 39 4.30 -16.18 6.41
CA ILE A 39 4.94 -15.03 5.74
C ILE A 39 6.15 -14.55 6.54
N GLN A 40 7.27 -14.32 5.85
CA GLN A 40 8.50 -13.79 6.44
C GLN A 40 8.93 -12.45 5.83
N ARG A 41 8.44 -12.12 4.63
CA ARG A 41 8.76 -10.86 3.96
C ARG A 41 7.58 -10.41 3.10
N ILE A 42 7.37 -9.10 3.05
CA ILE A 42 6.43 -8.45 2.13
C ILE A 42 7.22 -7.46 1.28
N GLN A 43 6.92 -7.40 -0.01
CA GLN A 43 7.45 -6.40 -0.93
C GLN A 43 6.29 -5.73 -1.68
N VAL A 44 6.38 -4.42 -1.84
CA VAL A 44 5.46 -3.60 -2.63
C VAL A 44 6.25 -2.93 -3.74
N LYS A 45 5.71 -2.97 -4.95
CA LYS A 45 6.27 -2.27 -6.11
C LYS A 45 5.22 -1.30 -6.62
N LEU A 46 5.63 -0.06 -6.82
CA LEU A 46 4.81 1.01 -7.41
C LEU A 46 5.28 1.22 -8.84
N TYR A 47 4.34 1.42 -9.76
CA TYR A 47 4.60 1.56 -11.20
C TYR A 47 4.09 2.89 -11.76
N GLY A 48 4.56 3.26 -12.95
CA GLY A 48 4.03 4.36 -13.75
C GLY A 48 3.91 5.70 -13.00
N SER A 49 2.76 6.37 -13.16
CA SER A 49 2.51 7.69 -12.56
C SER A 49 2.53 7.65 -11.02
N LEU A 50 2.12 6.52 -10.44
CA LEU A 50 2.14 6.31 -9.00
C LEU A 50 3.58 6.28 -8.47
N ALA A 51 4.50 5.61 -9.17
CA ALA A 51 5.92 5.63 -8.82
C ALA A 51 6.58 6.99 -9.05
N LEU A 52 6.22 7.69 -10.12
CA LEU A 52 6.82 8.98 -10.48
C LEU A 52 6.51 10.07 -9.47
N THR A 53 5.26 10.15 -9.02
CA THR A 53 4.79 11.26 -8.18
C THR A 53 4.50 10.85 -6.74
N GLY A 54 4.60 9.56 -6.41
CA GLY A 54 4.10 9.03 -5.14
C GLY A 54 4.76 9.64 -3.90
N LYS A 55 6.05 9.94 -3.94
CA LYS A 55 6.73 10.63 -2.81
C LYS A 55 6.15 12.02 -2.54
N GLY A 56 5.79 12.77 -3.59
CA GLY A 56 5.14 14.08 -3.45
C GLY A 56 3.70 13.99 -2.94
N HIS A 57 3.06 12.82 -3.07
CA HIS A 57 1.69 12.55 -2.64
C HIS A 57 1.61 11.65 -1.38
N ALA A 58 2.73 11.43 -0.69
CA ALA A 58 2.80 10.57 0.49
C ALA A 58 2.32 9.13 0.26
N THR A 59 2.47 8.60 -0.95
CA THR A 59 2.09 7.21 -1.30
C THR A 59 2.86 6.20 -0.47
N ASP A 60 4.13 6.45 -0.17
CA ASP A 60 4.93 5.65 0.75
C ASP A 60 4.30 5.57 2.13
N LEU A 61 3.96 6.72 2.72
CA LEU A 61 3.29 6.76 4.03
C LEU A 61 1.95 6.01 3.99
N ALA A 62 1.16 6.22 2.95
CA ALA A 62 -0.11 5.53 2.73
C ALA A 62 0.05 4.00 2.68
N ILE A 63 1.01 3.49 1.92
CA ILE A 63 1.30 2.06 1.83
C ILE A 63 1.75 1.51 3.17
N LEU A 64 2.70 2.16 3.86
CA LEU A 64 3.23 1.68 5.14
C LEU A 64 2.15 1.62 6.24
N ASN A 65 1.27 2.62 6.28
CA ASN A 65 0.13 2.63 7.21
C ASN A 65 -0.91 1.57 6.83
N GLY A 66 -1.23 1.42 5.54
CA GLY A 66 -2.15 0.39 5.06
C GLY A 66 -1.65 -1.03 5.36
N LEU A 67 -0.38 -1.33 5.11
CA LEU A 67 0.24 -2.62 5.48
C LEU A 67 0.21 -2.87 6.99
N SER A 68 0.28 -1.80 7.79
CA SER A 68 0.18 -1.88 9.25
C SER A 68 -1.26 -2.07 9.74
N GLY A 69 -2.25 -2.09 8.84
CA GLY A 69 -3.67 -2.34 9.17
C GLY A 69 -4.50 -1.08 9.41
N TYR A 70 -4.05 0.09 8.98
CA TYR A 70 -4.84 1.33 9.07
C TYR A 70 -5.61 1.62 7.78
N LEU A 71 -6.81 2.21 7.92
CA LEU A 71 -7.64 2.67 6.80
C LEU A 71 -7.65 4.21 6.68
N PRO A 72 -7.84 4.77 5.46
CA PRO A 72 -7.77 6.22 5.22
C PRO A 72 -8.80 7.07 5.97
N ASP A 73 -9.95 6.50 6.29
CA ASP A 73 -11.08 7.13 6.97
C ASP A 73 -10.94 7.12 8.50
N THR A 74 -10.13 6.20 9.04
CA THR A 74 -9.91 6.05 10.49
C THR A 74 -8.50 6.41 10.96
N VAL A 75 -7.53 6.56 10.04
CA VAL A 75 -6.14 6.87 10.40
C VAL A 75 -6.02 8.27 10.97
N VAL A 76 -5.21 8.42 12.02
CA VAL A 76 -4.84 9.73 12.56
C VAL A 76 -3.74 10.33 11.69
N PRO A 77 -3.98 11.43 10.95
CA PRO A 77 -3.02 11.98 9.98
C PRO A 77 -1.63 12.26 10.57
N GLU A 78 -1.60 12.76 11.80
CA GLU A 78 -0.38 13.13 12.52
C GLU A 78 0.49 11.93 12.88
N GLU A 79 -0.09 10.72 12.91
CA GLU A 79 0.61 9.48 13.27
C GLU A 79 1.22 8.75 12.06
N MET A 80 0.78 9.06 10.84
CA MET A 80 1.24 8.36 9.63
C MET A 80 2.75 8.46 9.42
N LYS A 81 3.30 9.67 9.56
CA LYS A 81 4.72 9.93 9.39
C LYS A 81 5.57 9.37 10.54
N PRO A 82 5.20 9.58 11.83
CA PRO A 82 5.85 8.90 12.95
C PRO A 82 5.90 7.37 12.81
N LEU A 83 4.85 6.74 12.29
CA LEU A 83 4.85 5.29 12.04
C LEU A 83 5.91 4.91 10.99
N ALA A 84 5.92 5.58 9.85
CA ALA A 84 6.90 5.33 8.79
C ALA A 84 8.35 5.51 9.29
N GLN A 85 8.61 6.54 10.09
CA GLN A 85 9.92 6.76 10.73
C GLN A 85 10.30 5.63 11.69
N LYS A 86 9.35 5.11 12.47
CA LYS A 86 9.60 3.96 13.35
C LYS A 86 9.94 2.71 12.54
N ILE A 87 9.26 2.48 11.41
CA ILE A 87 9.54 1.35 10.50
C ILE A 87 10.95 1.49 9.94
N GLU A 88 11.31 2.67 9.45
CA GLU A 88 12.65 2.96 8.89
C GLU A 88 13.76 2.72 9.93
N GLN A 89 13.58 3.23 11.16
CA GLN A 89 14.57 3.11 12.23
C GLN A 89 14.73 1.67 12.73
N LYS A 90 13.62 0.93 12.85
CA LYS A 90 13.62 -0.43 13.39
C LYS A 90 13.83 -1.50 12.34
N GLN A 91 13.73 -1.16 11.06
CA GLN A 91 13.76 -2.10 9.92
C GLN A 91 12.74 -3.23 10.10
N LYS A 92 11.57 -2.90 10.68
CA LYS A 92 10.49 -3.84 10.98
C LYS A 92 9.14 -3.14 10.88
N ILE A 93 8.13 -3.88 10.43
CA ILE A 93 6.74 -3.43 10.29
C ILE A 93 5.80 -4.37 11.06
N HIS A 94 4.73 -3.81 11.65
CA HIS A 94 3.70 -4.59 12.35
C HIS A 94 2.53 -4.85 11.40
N ILE A 95 2.63 -5.92 10.62
CA ILE A 95 1.66 -6.23 9.58
C ILE A 95 0.29 -6.50 10.19
N ASN A 96 -0.71 -5.77 9.67
CA ASN A 96 -2.10 -5.83 10.10
C ASN A 96 -2.30 -5.81 11.62
N GLN A 97 -1.39 -5.14 12.35
CA GLN A 97 -1.34 -5.13 13.81
C GLN A 97 -1.25 -6.51 14.48
N GLN A 98 -0.82 -7.54 13.75
CA GLN A 98 -0.81 -8.94 14.17
C GLN A 98 0.60 -9.53 14.27
N LYS A 99 1.46 -9.28 13.26
CA LYS A 99 2.78 -9.93 13.16
C LYS A 99 3.87 -8.92 12.82
N TRP A 100 4.95 -8.93 13.60
CA TRP A 100 6.15 -8.17 13.27
C TRP A 100 6.98 -8.91 12.22
N LEU A 101 7.26 -8.24 11.10
CA LEU A 101 8.14 -8.74 10.05
C LEU A 101 9.35 -7.80 9.87
N PRO A 102 10.53 -8.32 9.48
CA PRO A 102 11.58 -7.49 8.88
C PRO A 102 11.02 -6.73 7.69
N PHE A 103 11.36 -5.44 7.58
CA PHE A 103 10.94 -4.61 6.46
C PHE A 103 11.95 -3.49 6.24
N ASP A 104 12.69 -3.58 5.15
CA ASP A 104 13.61 -2.55 4.70
C ASP A 104 12.92 -1.72 3.61
N ILE A 105 12.50 -0.50 3.96
CA ILE A 105 11.78 0.39 3.03
C ILE A 105 12.51 0.53 1.69
N LYS A 106 13.84 0.53 1.67
CA LYS A 106 14.60 0.70 0.43
C LYS A 106 14.48 -0.50 -0.51
N ASN A 107 14.40 -1.71 0.05
CA ASN A 107 14.41 -2.96 -0.71
C ASN A 107 13.01 -3.61 -0.84
N ASP A 108 12.08 -3.22 0.03
CA ASP A 108 10.75 -3.78 0.14
C ASP A 108 9.65 -2.81 -0.31
N LEU A 109 9.94 -1.52 -0.50
CA LEU A 109 9.03 -0.55 -1.14
C LEU A 109 9.70 0.09 -2.37
N LEU A 110 9.48 -0.52 -3.54
CA LEU A 110 10.17 -0.15 -4.77
C LEU A 110 9.37 0.82 -5.62
N PHE A 111 10.01 1.89 -6.08
CA PHE A 111 9.43 2.89 -7.00
C PHE A 111 9.95 2.67 -8.42
N LEU A 112 9.22 1.90 -9.22
CA LEU A 112 9.59 1.52 -10.58
C LEU A 112 9.10 2.56 -11.60
N GLN A 113 9.72 3.74 -11.57
CA GLN A 113 9.31 4.92 -12.36
C GLN A 113 9.33 4.72 -13.87
N LYS A 114 10.12 3.75 -14.37
CA LYS A 114 10.28 3.45 -15.80
C LYS A 114 9.47 2.25 -16.26
N GLU A 115 8.80 1.58 -15.34
CA GLU A 115 8.00 0.39 -15.62
C GLU A 115 6.52 0.74 -15.49
N VAL A 116 5.69 0.13 -16.33
CA VAL A 116 4.24 0.31 -16.33
C VAL A 116 3.56 -1.04 -16.36
N LEU A 117 2.44 -1.13 -15.66
CA LEU A 117 1.54 -2.27 -15.75
C LEU A 117 0.53 -2.06 -16.89
N PRO A 118 0.00 -3.13 -17.50
CA PRO A 118 -0.71 -3.03 -18.78
C PRO A 118 -2.09 -2.35 -18.68
N LYS A 119 -2.78 -2.43 -17.53
CA LYS A 119 -4.17 -1.95 -17.43
C LYS A 119 -4.30 -0.47 -17.06
N HIS A 120 -3.47 0.06 -16.17
CA HIS A 120 -3.56 1.45 -15.71
C HIS A 120 -2.23 1.97 -15.16
N SER A 121 -1.98 3.28 -15.29
CA SER A 121 -0.70 3.91 -14.93
C SER A 121 -0.45 3.99 -13.42
N ASN A 122 -1.49 4.01 -12.60
CA ASN A 122 -1.40 3.94 -11.14
C ASN A 122 -1.46 2.47 -10.67
N GLY A 123 -0.48 1.69 -11.08
CA GLY A 123 -0.39 0.28 -10.72
C GLY A 123 0.51 0.05 -9.53
N MET A 124 0.16 -0.95 -8.72
CA MET A 124 0.97 -1.46 -7.62
C MET A 124 0.89 -2.99 -7.60
N SER A 125 2.00 -3.64 -7.26
CA SER A 125 2.02 -5.08 -7.01
C SER A 125 2.52 -5.35 -5.61
N PHE A 126 1.85 -6.28 -4.95
CA PHE A 126 2.16 -6.74 -3.61
C PHE A 126 2.61 -8.18 -3.68
N HIS A 127 3.63 -8.52 -2.90
CA HIS A 127 4.26 -9.83 -2.90
C HIS A 127 4.53 -10.26 -1.47
N ALA A 128 4.18 -11.49 -1.12
CA ALA A 128 4.45 -12.09 0.18
C ALA A 128 5.31 -13.35 -0.01
N PHE A 129 6.36 -13.47 0.80
CA PHE A 129 7.34 -14.54 0.71
C PHE A 129 7.40 -15.35 1.99
N ASN A 130 7.66 -16.66 1.87
CA ASN A 130 7.88 -17.55 3.01
C ASN A 130 9.34 -17.52 3.52
N ALA A 131 9.65 -18.37 4.49
CA ALA A 131 11.00 -18.48 5.07
C ALA A 131 12.08 -18.98 4.11
N LEU A 132 11.69 -19.66 3.02
CA LEU A 132 12.59 -20.12 1.97
C LEU A 132 12.83 -19.04 0.90
N GLY A 133 12.15 -17.89 1.01
CA GLY A 133 12.22 -16.81 0.02
C GLY A 133 11.33 -17.04 -1.20
N GLU A 134 10.45 -18.04 -1.16
CA GLU A 134 9.50 -18.33 -2.24
C GLU A 134 8.29 -17.41 -2.14
N GLU A 135 7.82 -16.91 -3.27
CA GLU A 135 6.58 -16.13 -3.35
C GLU A 135 5.39 -17.07 -3.13
N VAL A 136 4.62 -16.81 -2.07
CA VAL A 136 3.45 -17.62 -1.70
C VAL A 136 2.13 -16.91 -2.03
N PHE A 137 2.18 -15.60 -2.22
CA PHE A 137 1.04 -14.81 -2.63
C PHE A 137 1.50 -13.52 -3.31
N SER A 138 0.82 -13.15 -4.39
CA SER A 138 0.98 -11.84 -5.02
C SER A 138 -0.34 -11.35 -5.59
N GLU A 139 -0.49 -10.02 -5.63
CA GLU A 139 -1.69 -9.36 -6.13
C GLU A 139 -1.27 -8.06 -6.82
N ILE A 140 -1.86 -7.80 -7.99
CA ILE A 140 -1.72 -6.52 -8.69
C ILE A 140 -3.01 -5.73 -8.46
N ILE A 141 -2.85 -4.49 -8.02
CA ILE A 141 -3.96 -3.59 -7.73
C ILE A 141 -3.73 -2.26 -8.46
N TYR A 142 -4.79 -1.69 -9.00
CA TYR A 142 -4.77 -0.39 -9.68
C TYR A 142 -5.61 0.62 -8.90
N SER A 143 -5.08 1.82 -8.71
CA SER A 143 -5.82 2.96 -8.14
C SER A 143 -6.40 3.83 -9.27
N ILE A 144 -7.71 3.70 -9.51
CA ILE A 144 -8.37 4.22 -10.72
C ILE A 144 -9.06 5.59 -10.54
N GLY A 145 -8.85 6.25 -9.39
CA GLY A 145 -9.41 7.58 -9.09
C GLY A 145 -10.54 7.54 -8.07
N GLY A 146 -10.80 8.67 -7.40
CA GLY A 146 -11.83 8.77 -6.34
C GLY A 146 -11.56 7.94 -5.07
N GLY A 147 -10.40 7.28 -4.97
CA GLY A 147 -10.10 6.31 -3.91
C GLY A 147 -10.48 4.88 -4.27
N PHE A 148 -11.07 4.64 -5.45
CA PHE A 148 -11.41 3.31 -5.93
C PHE A 148 -10.17 2.53 -6.36
N ILE A 149 -10.19 1.23 -6.03
CA ILE A 149 -9.16 0.27 -6.44
C ILE A 149 -9.78 -0.90 -7.18
N VAL A 150 -9.01 -1.51 -8.08
CA VAL A 150 -9.39 -2.73 -8.80
C VAL A 150 -8.21 -3.69 -8.81
N ALA A 151 -8.44 -4.93 -8.38
CA ALA A 151 -7.47 -6.01 -8.50
C ALA A 151 -7.47 -6.58 -9.93
N ASP A 152 -6.30 -7.04 -10.40
CA ASP A 152 -6.12 -7.64 -11.73
C ASP A 152 -6.76 -9.03 -11.85
#